data_AF-A0A318DI69-F1
#
_entry.id   AF-A0A318DI69-F1
#
_cell.length_a   1.000
_cell.length_b   1.000
_cell.length_c   1.000
_cell.angle_alpha   90.00
_cell.angle_beta   90.00
_cell.angle_gamma   90.00
#
_symmetry.space_group_name_H-M   'P 1'
#
loop_
_entity.id
_entity.type
_entity.pdbx_description
1 polymer ?
#
loop_
_entity_poly.entity_id
_entity_poly.type
_entity_poly.pdbx_seq_one_letter_code
_entity_poly.pdbx_strand_id
1 'polypeptide(L)'
;MTTKKAKKTEVKAKDQPVVTTYKGFDSNLACRGFQYEVGKEYKHDGPVKACNSGFHACEYPLHVLRYYRGNSRFAIVEQSGELSRHDDDSKIASSKIKVKAEINLAGLIKAAIEYTTSRAKVVPGCTTDEKNGSVAASGNYGAATASGDSGAATASGDYGAATASGNYGAATASGDSGAAMASGYSGAATASGNSGAATASGYSGAAMASGYSGAATASGDYGAATASGDSGAAMASGYSGAAMASGYYGAATASGRNGKARGKEGCALFLVERDYEYAIVAVWAGIAGRDGIKPDTWYTLKNGVPKEVA
;
A
#
# COMPACT_ATOMS: atom_id res chain seq x y z
N MET A 1 43.20 -24.17 -48.97
CA MET A 1 42.25 -23.05 -48.73
C MET A 1 42.09 -22.88 -47.24
N THR A 2 42.79 -21.91 -46.65
CA THR A 2 42.80 -21.63 -45.22
C THR A 2 41.61 -20.72 -44.87
N THR A 3 40.69 -21.23 -44.06
CA THR A 3 39.50 -20.55 -43.54
C THR A 3 39.87 -19.44 -42.56
N LYS A 4 39.56 -18.18 -42.88
CA LYS A 4 39.56 -17.06 -41.92
C LYS A 4 38.32 -17.17 -41.04
N LYS A 5 38.50 -17.44 -39.74
CA LYS A 5 37.45 -17.27 -38.71
C LYS A 5 37.07 -15.80 -38.60
N ALA A 6 35.79 -15.48 -38.82
CA ALA A 6 35.23 -14.17 -38.52
C ALA A 6 35.19 -13.97 -36.99
N LYS A 7 35.81 -12.88 -36.53
CA LYS A 7 35.79 -12.43 -35.14
C LYS A 7 34.36 -11.99 -34.80
N LYS A 8 33.68 -12.68 -33.89
CA LYS A 8 32.42 -12.22 -33.29
C LYS A 8 32.74 -10.99 -32.45
N THR A 9 32.28 -9.83 -32.89
CA THR A 9 32.36 -8.59 -32.14
C THR A 9 31.38 -8.70 -30.96
N GLU A 10 31.90 -8.85 -29.74
CA GLU A 10 31.08 -8.68 -28.52
C GLU A 10 30.61 -7.23 -28.45
N VAL A 11 29.33 -7.02 -28.72
CA VAL A 11 28.67 -5.75 -28.45
C VAL A 11 28.56 -5.64 -26.93
N LYS A 12 29.35 -4.75 -26.32
CA LYS A 12 29.20 -4.37 -24.91
C LYS A 12 27.74 -4.01 -24.65
N ALA A 13 27.10 -4.74 -23.74
CA ALA A 13 25.75 -4.44 -23.28
C ALA A 13 25.75 -3.01 -22.70
N LYS A 14 24.95 -2.10 -23.29
CA LYS A 14 24.59 -0.84 -22.62
C LYS A 14 24.03 -1.20 -21.25
N ASP A 15 24.46 -0.49 -20.20
CA ASP A 15 23.82 -0.57 -18.88
C ASP A 15 22.33 -0.27 -19.07
N GLN A 16 21.51 -1.32 -19.03
CA GLN A 16 20.07 -1.21 -19.13
C GLN A 16 19.58 -0.64 -17.79
N PRO A 17 18.70 0.36 -17.79
CA PRO A 17 18.23 0.97 -16.56
C PRO A 17 17.56 -0.07 -15.67
N VAL A 18 17.99 -0.11 -14.40
CA VAL A 18 17.33 -0.89 -13.35
C VAL A 18 16.36 0.03 -12.64
N VAL A 19 15.09 -0.39 -12.54
CA VAL A 19 14.02 0.37 -11.91
C VAL A 19 13.53 -0.39 -10.68
N THR A 20 13.48 0.28 -9.53
CA THR A 20 12.87 -0.25 -8.31
C THR A 20 11.36 -0.14 -8.40
N THR A 21 10.66 -1.26 -8.26
CA THR A 21 9.20 -1.34 -8.33
C THR A 21 8.63 -2.26 -7.28
N TYR A 22 7.30 -2.30 -7.19
CA TYR A 22 6.55 -3.02 -6.17
C TYR A 22 5.68 -4.06 -6.86
N LYS A 23 5.84 -5.31 -6.43
CA LYS A 23 5.10 -6.42 -7.01
C LYS A 23 4.22 -7.06 -5.95
N GLY A 24 2.95 -7.27 -6.28
CA GLY A 24 2.10 -8.20 -5.56
C GLY A 24 2.20 -9.60 -6.15
N PHE A 25 1.92 -10.60 -5.31
CA PHE A 25 1.84 -12.01 -5.63
C PHE A 25 0.62 -12.60 -4.93
N ASP A 26 0.19 -13.79 -5.31
CA ASP A 26 -0.73 -14.56 -4.46
C ASP A 26 -0.03 -15.01 -3.14
N SER A 27 -0.78 -15.72 -2.28
CA SER A 27 -0.29 -16.21 -1.00
C SER A 27 0.93 -17.15 -1.11
N ASN A 28 1.14 -17.74 -2.29
CA ASN A 28 2.21 -18.69 -2.56
C ASN A 28 3.44 -18.03 -3.22
N LEU A 29 3.51 -16.70 -3.33
CA LEU A 29 4.52 -15.98 -4.13
C LEU A 29 4.44 -16.31 -5.63
N ALA A 30 3.26 -16.64 -6.15
CA ALA A 30 3.06 -16.85 -7.58
C ALA A 30 2.28 -15.70 -8.25
N CYS A 31 2.46 -15.57 -9.56
CA CYS A 31 1.74 -14.62 -10.41
C CYS A 31 1.60 -15.20 -11.82
N ARG A 32 0.36 -15.29 -12.34
CA ARG A 32 0.03 -15.81 -13.68
C ARG A 32 0.67 -17.19 -13.97
N GLY A 33 0.67 -18.09 -12.99
CA GLY A 33 1.24 -19.43 -13.11
C GLY A 33 2.77 -19.50 -13.02
N PHE A 34 3.45 -18.38 -12.77
CA PHE A 34 4.88 -18.34 -12.52
C PHE A 34 5.16 -18.23 -11.02
N GLN A 35 6.02 -19.11 -10.50
CA GLN A 35 6.45 -19.13 -9.11
C GLN A 35 7.69 -18.25 -8.90
N TYR A 36 7.66 -17.39 -7.88
CA TYR A 36 8.79 -16.55 -7.51
C TYR A 36 9.36 -16.95 -6.16
N GLU A 37 10.61 -16.57 -5.95
CA GLU A 37 11.33 -16.70 -4.69
C GLU A 37 12.05 -15.38 -4.40
N VAL A 38 12.07 -14.99 -3.12
CA VAL A 38 12.82 -13.83 -2.66
C VAL A 38 14.32 -14.06 -2.87
N GLY A 39 15.02 -13.05 -3.36
CA GLY A 39 16.44 -13.07 -3.68
C GLY A 39 16.77 -13.55 -5.11
N LYS A 40 15.81 -14.17 -5.82
CA LYS A 40 16.02 -14.70 -7.18
C LYS A 40 15.77 -13.67 -8.26
N GLU A 41 16.44 -13.88 -9.39
CA GLU A 41 16.26 -13.14 -10.64
C GLU A 41 15.70 -14.07 -11.71
N TYR A 42 14.79 -13.54 -12.51
CA TYR A 42 14.11 -14.25 -13.58
C TYR A 42 14.19 -13.46 -14.88
N LYS A 43 14.16 -14.20 -16.00
CA LYS A 43 14.15 -13.66 -17.36
C LYS A 43 12.92 -14.15 -18.09
N HIS A 44 12.35 -13.28 -18.91
CA HIS A 44 11.24 -13.55 -19.79
C HIS A 44 11.75 -13.53 -21.23
N ASP A 45 11.42 -14.59 -21.96
CA ASP A 45 11.68 -14.69 -23.39
C ASP A 45 10.46 -14.20 -24.17
N GLY A 46 10.69 -13.34 -25.17
CA GLY A 46 9.64 -12.78 -26.01
C GLY A 46 9.40 -11.29 -25.79
N PRO A 47 8.43 -10.70 -26.51
CA PRO A 47 8.17 -9.27 -26.49
C PRO A 47 7.62 -8.84 -25.12
N VAL A 48 8.09 -7.71 -24.61
CA VAL A 48 7.57 -7.13 -23.37
C VAL A 48 6.50 -6.09 -23.69
N LYS A 49 5.27 -6.32 -23.23
CA LYS A 49 4.15 -5.40 -23.44
C LYS A 49 3.37 -5.23 -22.15
N ALA A 50 3.28 -3.99 -21.67
CA ALA A 50 2.51 -3.66 -20.48
C ALA A 50 1.09 -4.27 -20.55
N CYS A 51 0.66 -4.84 -19.42
CA CYS A 51 -0.56 -5.64 -19.23
C CYS A 51 -0.57 -7.04 -19.88
N ASN A 52 0.19 -7.28 -20.95
CA ASN A 52 0.07 -8.48 -21.76
C ASN A 52 1.18 -9.51 -21.50
N SER A 53 2.45 -9.11 -21.58
CA SER A 53 3.60 -10.01 -21.55
C SER A 53 4.79 -9.42 -20.80
N GLY A 54 5.64 -10.30 -20.24
CA GLY A 54 6.71 -9.94 -19.32
C GLY A 54 6.30 -9.94 -17.85
N PHE A 55 7.26 -9.56 -17.00
CA PHE A 55 7.06 -9.49 -15.56
C PHE A 55 6.44 -8.16 -15.17
N HIS A 56 5.27 -8.20 -14.53
CA HIS A 56 4.52 -7.02 -14.14
C HIS A 56 4.78 -6.62 -12.69
N ALA A 57 4.95 -5.32 -12.46
CA ALA A 57 4.98 -4.66 -11.16
C ALA A 57 4.50 -3.19 -11.30
N CYS A 58 4.51 -2.42 -10.22
CA CYS A 58 4.07 -1.03 -10.19
C CYS A 58 5.19 -0.11 -9.69
N GLU A 59 5.42 1.04 -10.34
CA GLU A 59 6.37 2.05 -9.86
C GLU A 59 5.85 2.76 -8.61
N TYR A 60 4.56 3.08 -8.56
CA TYR A 60 3.90 3.61 -7.35
C TYR A 60 3.41 2.45 -6.46
N PRO A 61 3.82 2.38 -5.17
CA PRO A 61 3.58 1.23 -4.31
C PRO A 61 2.11 0.83 -4.16
N LEU A 62 1.20 1.77 -3.86
CA LEU A 62 -0.20 1.41 -3.54
C LEU A 62 -0.99 0.91 -4.75
N HIS A 63 -0.51 1.12 -5.98
CA HIS A 63 -1.19 0.59 -7.17
C HIS A 63 -1.20 -0.94 -7.21
N VAL A 64 -0.31 -1.63 -6.48
CA VAL A 64 -0.38 -3.10 -6.37
C VAL A 64 -1.70 -3.56 -5.75
N LEU A 65 -2.32 -2.75 -4.88
CA LEU A 65 -3.59 -3.08 -4.19
C LEU A 65 -4.78 -3.18 -5.16
N ARG A 66 -4.65 -2.61 -6.37
CA ARG A 66 -5.65 -2.71 -7.44
C ARG A 66 -5.74 -4.12 -8.01
N TYR A 67 -4.60 -4.81 -8.05
CA TYR A 67 -4.42 -6.12 -8.68
C TYR A 67 -4.37 -7.25 -7.67
N TYR A 68 -3.77 -6.99 -6.53
CA TYR A 68 -3.49 -7.96 -5.49
C TYR A 68 -4.24 -7.58 -4.22
N ARG A 69 -4.99 -8.54 -3.71
CA ARG A 69 -5.91 -8.39 -2.57
C ARG A 69 -5.61 -9.51 -1.58
N GLY A 70 -6.15 -9.44 -0.37
CA GLY A 70 -6.02 -10.62 0.48
C GLY A 70 -4.62 -10.79 1.11
N ASN A 71 -4.14 -12.03 1.22
CA ASN A 71 -2.84 -12.50 1.72
C ASN A 71 -1.86 -12.44 0.56
N SER A 72 -2.16 -11.58 -0.41
CA SER A 72 -1.19 -11.20 -1.39
C SER A 72 0.06 -10.76 -0.67
N ARG A 73 1.16 -11.35 -1.11
CA ARG A 73 2.49 -11.00 -0.63
C ARG A 73 2.97 -9.87 -1.51
N PHE A 74 3.70 -8.93 -0.92
CA PHE A 74 4.24 -7.80 -1.66
C PHE A 74 5.75 -7.82 -1.56
N ALA A 75 6.45 -7.45 -2.63
CA ALA A 75 7.90 -7.34 -2.60
C ALA A 75 8.36 -6.07 -3.30
N ILE A 76 9.49 -5.58 -2.82
CA ILE A 76 10.35 -4.68 -3.59
C ILE A 76 11.08 -5.54 -4.62
N VAL A 77 11.05 -5.11 -5.87
CA VAL A 77 11.69 -5.81 -6.98
C VAL A 77 12.54 -4.84 -7.80
N GLU A 78 13.55 -5.37 -8.47
CA GLU A 78 14.34 -4.65 -9.47
C GLU A 78 13.94 -5.15 -10.85
N GLN A 79 13.46 -4.26 -11.71
CA GLN A 79 13.12 -4.57 -13.09
C GLN A 79 14.15 -3.98 -14.05
N SER A 80 14.55 -4.77 -15.05
CA SER A 80 15.54 -4.36 -16.05
C SER A 80 15.35 -5.07 -17.39
N GLY A 81 16.22 -4.76 -18.36
CA GLY A 81 16.12 -5.23 -19.74
C GLY A 81 15.12 -4.40 -20.54
N GLU A 82 14.38 -5.02 -21.47
CA GLU A 82 13.25 -4.37 -22.12
C GLU A 82 12.17 -4.02 -21.10
N LEU A 83 11.69 -2.77 -21.14
CA LEU A 83 10.68 -2.22 -20.24
C LEU A 83 9.53 -1.62 -21.06
N SER A 84 8.29 -1.86 -20.61
CA SER A 84 7.07 -1.33 -21.25
C SER A 84 6.14 -0.70 -20.20
N ARG A 85 5.64 0.51 -20.48
CA ARG A 85 4.72 1.30 -19.64
C ARG A 85 3.46 1.67 -20.43
N HIS A 86 2.42 2.11 -19.75
CA HIS A 86 1.22 2.72 -20.32
C HIS A 86 0.76 3.90 -19.44
N ASP A 87 -0.21 4.69 -19.91
CA ASP A 87 -0.61 5.93 -19.22
C ASP A 87 -1.67 5.75 -18.13
N ASP A 88 -2.38 4.62 -18.10
CA ASP A 88 -3.49 4.41 -17.15
C ASP A 88 -3.06 4.35 -15.67
N ASP A 89 -1.89 3.77 -15.38
CA ASP A 89 -1.34 3.69 -14.03
C ASP A 89 0.18 3.46 -14.04
N SER A 90 0.76 3.31 -12.85
CA SER A 90 2.19 3.10 -12.67
C SER A 90 2.69 1.68 -13.04
N LYS A 91 1.87 0.85 -13.70
CA LYS A 91 2.27 -0.51 -14.06
C LYS A 91 3.36 -0.49 -15.13
N ILE A 92 4.34 -1.36 -14.91
CA ILE A 92 5.44 -1.60 -15.82
C ILE A 92 5.61 -3.10 -16.04
N ALA A 93 5.90 -3.49 -17.28
CA ALA A 93 6.33 -4.82 -17.64
C ALA A 93 7.82 -4.83 -17.96
N SER A 94 8.52 -5.91 -17.59
CA SER A 94 9.95 -6.07 -17.87
C SER A 94 10.31 -7.45 -18.39
N SER A 95 11.43 -7.52 -19.12
CA SER A 95 12.05 -8.80 -19.52
C SER A 95 12.86 -9.45 -18.41
N LYS A 96 13.31 -8.68 -17.40
CA LYS A 96 13.99 -9.21 -16.22
C LYS A 96 13.39 -8.65 -14.94
N ILE A 97 13.32 -9.50 -13.92
CA ILE A 97 12.87 -9.11 -12.58
C ILE A 97 13.69 -9.83 -11.52
N LYS A 98 14.14 -9.10 -10.51
CA LYS A 98 14.75 -9.65 -9.31
C LYS A 98 13.88 -9.33 -8.11
N VAL A 99 13.43 -10.35 -7.39
CA VAL A 99 12.66 -10.17 -6.15
C VAL A 99 13.66 -9.88 -5.03
N LYS A 100 13.63 -8.68 -4.45
CA LYS A 100 14.66 -8.26 -3.49
C LYS A 100 14.32 -8.69 -2.08
N ALA A 101 13.17 -8.22 -1.61
CA ALA A 101 12.70 -8.46 -0.26
C ALA A 101 11.17 -8.37 -0.24
N GLU A 102 10.55 -9.25 0.54
CA GLU A 102 9.14 -9.14 0.85
C GLU A 102 8.91 -7.96 1.81
N ILE A 103 7.77 -7.29 1.64
CA ILE A 103 7.31 -6.18 2.47
C ILE A 103 5.87 -6.43 2.91
N ASN A 104 5.55 -6.01 4.13
CA ASN A 104 4.18 -6.01 4.64
C ASN A 104 3.46 -4.69 4.26
N LEU A 105 2.19 -4.57 4.66
CA LEU A 105 1.39 -3.37 4.37
C LEU A 105 2.04 -2.09 4.95
N ALA A 106 2.67 -2.16 6.12
CA ALA A 106 3.42 -1.05 6.70
C ALA A 106 4.58 -0.60 5.79
N GLY A 107 5.35 -1.56 5.28
CA GLY A 107 6.43 -1.31 4.32
C GLY A 107 5.92 -0.71 3.01
N LEU A 108 4.74 -1.14 2.55
CA LEU A 108 4.10 -0.59 1.34
C LEU A 108 3.65 0.87 1.54
N ILE A 109 3.07 1.19 2.71
CA ILE A 109 2.66 2.56 3.08
C ILE A 109 3.90 3.46 3.20
N LYS A 110 4.95 2.99 3.89
CA LYS A 110 6.22 3.70 4.00
C LYS A 110 6.81 4.01 2.63
N ALA A 111 6.86 3.00 1.75
CA ALA A 111 7.32 3.18 0.39
C ALA A 111 6.48 4.20 -0.39
N ALA A 112 5.17 4.26 -0.16
CA ALA A 112 4.28 5.21 -0.85
C ALA A 112 4.56 6.65 -0.41
N ILE A 113 4.79 6.86 0.89
CA ILE A 113 5.21 8.15 1.45
C ILE A 113 6.56 8.56 0.85
N GLU A 114 7.55 7.66 0.86
CA GLU A 114 8.88 7.92 0.27
C GLU A 114 8.79 8.25 -1.22
N TYR A 115 7.98 7.51 -2.00
CA TYR A 115 7.77 7.75 -3.42
C TYR A 115 7.23 9.15 -3.70
N THR A 116 6.22 9.58 -2.94
CA THR A 116 5.57 10.88 -3.11
C THR A 116 6.51 12.00 -2.64
N THR A 117 7.08 11.88 -1.45
CA THR A 117 7.98 12.89 -0.88
C THR A 117 9.24 13.08 -1.74
N SER A 118 9.81 12.01 -2.31
CA SER A 118 11.01 12.13 -3.16
C SER A 118 10.74 12.82 -4.50
N ARG A 119 9.48 12.95 -4.90
CA ARG A 119 9.04 13.61 -6.15
C ARG A 119 8.46 15.00 -5.89
N ALA A 120 8.30 15.37 -4.63
CA ALA A 120 7.85 16.68 -4.23
C ALA A 120 9.05 17.65 -4.08
N LYS A 121 8.81 18.91 -4.42
CA LYS A 121 9.71 20.05 -4.27
C LYS A 121 9.48 20.67 -2.90
N VAL A 122 10.54 20.86 -2.14
CA VAL A 122 10.49 21.57 -0.86
C VAL A 122 10.09 23.03 -1.09
N VAL A 123 8.99 23.45 -0.45
CA VAL A 123 8.48 24.82 -0.44
C VAL A 123 8.66 25.40 0.96
N PRO A 124 9.25 26.60 1.11
CA PRO A 124 9.35 27.25 2.41
C PRO A 124 7.98 27.50 3.05
N GLY A 125 7.90 27.30 4.37
CA GLY A 125 6.68 27.48 5.15
C GLY A 125 5.95 26.15 5.40
N CYS A 126 4.73 26.28 5.94
CA CYS A 126 3.92 25.14 6.36
C CYS A 126 2.68 24.94 5.49
N THR A 127 2.48 25.73 4.43
CA THR A 127 1.35 25.60 3.51
C THR A 127 1.82 25.83 2.07
N THR A 128 1.36 24.99 1.14
CA THR A 128 1.61 25.17 -0.29
C THR A 128 0.50 24.57 -1.16
N ASP A 129 0.25 25.21 -2.30
CA ASP A 129 -0.54 24.73 -3.44
C ASP A 129 0.29 24.57 -4.71
N GLU A 130 1.63 24.70 -4.61
CA GLU A 130 2.53 24.48 -5.73
C GLU A 130 2.39 23.04 -6.24
N LYS A 131 2.43 22.89 -7.57
CA LYS A 131 2.49 21.58 -8.19
C LYS A 131 3.69 20.81 -7.65
N ASN A 132 3.41 19.64 -7.07
CA ASN A 132 4.38 18.79 -6.41
C ASN A 132 5.01 19.42 -5.14
N GLY A 133 4.28 20.22 -4.36
CA GLY A 133 4.83 20.87 -3.17
C GLY A 133 5.00 19.92 -1.97
N SER A 134 6.13 20.06 -1.25
CA SER A 134 6.32 19.48 0.08
C SER A 134 6.60 20.55 1.13
N VAL A 135 5.86 20.51 2.24
CA VAL A 135 6.02 21.43 3.38
C VAL A 135 6.18 20.69 4.70
N ALA A 136 6.77 21.37 5.67
CA ALA A 136 6.95 20.84 7.02
C ALA A 136 6.59 21.87 8.08
N ALA A 137 6.03 21.41 9.20
CA ALA A 137 5.81 22.20 10.40
C ALA A 137 6.39 21.47 11.63
N SER A 138 7.12 22.20 12.46
CA SER A 138 7.70 21.70 13.71
C SER A 138 7.31 22.59 14.90
N GLY A 139 7.23 21.99 16.09
CA GLY A 139 6.87 22.65 17.36
C GLY A 139 5.55 22.12 17.93
N ASN A 140 5.20 22.54 19.14
CA ASN A 140 4.15 21.90 19.94
C ASN A 140 2.77 21.81 19.25
N TYR A 141 2.51 22.63 18.22
CA TYR A 141 1.26 22.62 17.45
C TYR A 141 1.53 22.70 15.94
N GLY A 142 2.51 21.95 15.44
CA GLY A 142 2.88 21.97 14.03
C GLY A 142 1.70 21.58 13.13
N ALA A 143 1.33 22.46 12.20
CA ALA A 143 0.31 22.19 11.18
C ALA A 143 0.91 22.38 9.78
N ALA A 144 0.88 21.34 8.94
CA ALA A 144 1.42 21.36 7.59
C ALA A 144 0.36 20.99 6.55
N THR A 145 0.23 21.77 5.47
CA THR A 145 -0.73 21.52 4.38
C THR A 145 -0.06 21.58 3.01
N ALA A 146 -0.14 20.50 2.24
CA ALA A 146 0.35 20.45 0.86
C ALA A 146 -0.78 20.06 -0.10
N SER A 147 -0.90 20.77 -1.21
CA SER A 147 -1.83 20.47 -2.30
C SER A 147 -1.14 20.60 -3.67
N GLY A 148 -1.82 20.21 -4.75
CA GLY A 148 -1.25 20.16 -6.12
C GLY A 148 -1.25 18.74 -6.69
N ASP A 149 -0.54 18.45 -7.79
CA ASP A 149 -0.55 17.10 -8.38
C ASP A 149 0.02 16.02 -7.43
N SER A 150 1.05 16.37 -6.66
CA SER A 150 1.63 15.52 -5.61
C SER A 150 1.89 16.34 -4.34
N GLY A 151 1.00 16.26 -3.35
CA GLY A 151 1.19 16.96 -2.07
C GLY A 151 1.92 16.09 -1.05
N ALA A 152 2.95 16.63 -0.39
CA ALA A 152 3.59 15.99 0.76
C ALA A 152 3.61 16.93 1.99
N ALA A 153 3.01 16.52 3.10
CA ALA A 153 2.94 17.32 4.32
C ALA A 153 3.46 16.55 5.52
N THR A 154 4.37 17.16 6.27
CA THR A 154 4.92 16.59 7.51
C THR A 154 4.72 17.55 8.68
N ALA A 155 4.06 17.09 9.74
CA ALA A 155 3.89 17.83 10.98
C ALA A 155 4.49 17.06 12.15
N SER A 156 5.29 17.73 12.99
CA SER A 156 5.96 17.12 14.15
C SER A 156 5.98 18.04 15.37
N GLY A 157 5.90 17.46 16.57
CA GLY A 157 5.90 18.14 17.87
C GLY A 157 4.82 17.56 18.78
N ASP A 158 4.55 18.11 19.96
CA ASP A 158 3.57 17.52 20.90
C ASP A 158 2.21 17.21 20.24
N TYR A 159 1.73 18.13 19.39
CA TYR A 159 0.50 17.99 18.59
C TYR A 159 0.79 18.30 17.11
N GLY A 160 0.87 17.26 16.28
CA GLY A 160 1.10 17.39 14.84
C GLY A 160 -0.16 17.20 14.00
N ALA A 161 -0.42 18.11 13.06
CA ALA A 161 -1.51 17.98 12.07
C ALA A 161 -0.97 18.13 10.64
N ALA A 162 -1.06 17.07 9.82
CA ALA A 162 -0.58 17.07 8.44
C ALA A 162 -1.71 16.76 7.45
N THR A 163 -1.89 17.61 6.45
CA THR A 163 -2.85 17.40 5.36
C THR A 163 -2.16 17.43 4.01
N ALA A 164 -2.32 16.37 3.22
CA ALA A 164 -1.81 16.29 1.86
C ALA A 164 -2.93 15.92 0.87
N SER A 165 -3.01 16.64 -0.24
CA SER A 165 -4.00 16.41 -1.30
C SER A 165 -3.37 16.47 -2.69
N GLY A 166 -3.96 15.80 -3.67
CA GLY A 166 -3.49 15.77 -5.05
C GLY A 166 -3.88 14.53 -5.83
N ASN A 167 -3.22 14.23 -6.94
CA ASN A 167 -3.30 12.88 -7.51
C ASN A 167 -2.63 11.86 -6.58
N TYR A 168 -1.51 12.27 -5.96
CA TYR A 168 -0.78 11.52 -4.94
C TYR A 168 -0.59 12.36 -3.68
N GLY A 169 -1.26 12.00 -2.58
CA GLY A 169 -1.11 12.68 -1.29
C GLY A 169 -0.27 11.84 -0.31
N ALA A 170 0.70 12.45 0.35
CA ALA A 170 1.45 11.84 1.46
C ALA A 170 1.44 12.74 2.70
N ALA A 171 0.81 12.29 3.79
CA ALA A 171 0.72 13.03 5.04
C ALA A 171 1.35 12.24 6.19
N THR A 172 2.24 12.88 6.94
CA THR A 172 2.86 12.30 8.14
C THR A 172 2.69 13.25 9.32
N ALA A 173 2.09 12.77 10.41
CA ALA A 173 1.96 13.51 11.65
C ALA A 173 2.55 12.71 12.83
N SER A 174 3.48 13.30 13.57
CA SER A 174 4.12 12.68 14.72
C SER A 174 4.10 13.59 15.95
N GLY A 175 4.05 13.00 17.15
CA GLY A 175 3.94 13.75 18.40
C GLY A 175 3.47 12.90 19.57
N ASP A 176 3.02 13.53 20.65
CA ASP A 176 2.16 12.84 21.64
C ASP A 176 0.80 12.54 21.01
N SER A 177 0.31 13.47 20.18
CA SER A 177 -0.87 13.29 19.33
C SER A 177 -0.58 13.68 17.88
N GLY A 178 -0.79 12.75 16.96
CA GLY A 178 -0.62 12.99 15.52
C GLY A 178 -1.94 12.82 14.77
N ALA A 179 -2.29 13.76 13.88
CA ALA A 179 -3.40 13.67 12.95
C ALA A 179 -2.92 13.85 11.50
N ALA A 180 -3.04 12.82 10.67
CA ALA A 180 -2.61 12.85 9.28
C ALA A 180 -3.77 12.55 8.34
N MET A 181 -3.98 13.41 7.35
CA MET A 181 -4.97 13.21 6.29
C MET A 181 -4.30 13.26 4.91
N ALA A 182 -4.41 12.18 4.15
CA ALA A 182 -4.01 12.13 2.76
C ALA A 182 -5.22 11.85 1.86
N SER A 183 -5.41 12.65 0.82
CA SER A 183 -6.52 12.50 -0.12
C SER A 183 -6.03 12.61 -1.56
N GLY A 184 -6.77 12.00 -2.49
CA GLY A 184 -6.41 12.04 -3.90
C GLY A 184 -6.90 10.84 -4.70
N TYR A 185 -6.30 10.60 -5.86
CA TYR A 185 -6.46 9.30 -6.54
C TYR A 185 -5.78 8.19 -5.73
N SER A 186 -4.61 8.48 -5.17
CA SER A 186 -3.97 7.65 -4.15
C SER A 186 -3.47 8.48 -2.96
N GLY A 187 -3.88 8.10 -1.76
CA GLY A 187 -3.50 8.77 -0.51
C GLY A 187 -2.76 7.83 0.44
N ALA A 188 -1.65 8.28 1.00
CA ALA A 188 -0.90 7.58 2.05
C ALA A 188 -0.79 8.47 3.30
N ALA A 189 -1.38 8.03 4.41
CA ALA A 189 -1.37 8.78 5.67
C ALA A 189 -0.76 7.96 6.81
N THR A 190 0.16 8.55 7.56
CA THR A 190 0.75 7.97 8.77
C THR A 190 0.62 8.93 9.93
N ALA A 191 0.04 8.46 11.03
CA ALA A 191 -0.03 9.18 12.30
C ALA A 191 0.59 8.34 13.43
N SER A 192 1.52 8.93 14.18
CA SER A 192 2.23 8.25 15.26
C SER A 192 2.27 9.10 16.52
N GLY A 193 2.20 8.45 17.69
CA GLY A 193 2.30 9.12 18.99
C GLY A 193 1.74 8.27 20.12
N ASN A 194 1.38 8.85 21.26
CA ASN A 194 0.53 8.16 22.24
C ASN A 194 -0.87 7.92 21.64
N SER A 195 -1.37 8.91 20.88
CA SER A 195 -2.59 8.82 20.07
C SER A 195 -2.30 9.21 18.63
N GLY A 196 -2.67 8.36 17.67
CA GLY A 196 -2.49 8.64 16.25
C GLY A 196 -3.80 8.51 15.51
N ALA A 197 -4.16 9.48 14.67
CA ALA A 197 -5.32 9.41 13.78
C ALA A 197 -4.87 9.59 12.33
N ALA A 198 -4.96 8.54 11.52
CA ALA A 198 -4.59 8.56 10.11
C ALA A 198 -5.82 8.31 9.23
N THR A 199 -6.08 9.22 8.30
CA THR A 199 -7.14 9.06 7.30
C THR A 199 -6.55 9.13 5.90
N ALA A 200 -6.76 8.09 5.10
CA ALA A 200 -6.36 8.06 3.71
C ALA A 200 -7.56 7.78 2.81
N SER A 201 -7.86 8.68 1.89
CA SER A 201 -9.01 8.58 0.98
C SER A 201 -8.58 8.67 -0.48
N GLY A 202 -9.34 8.01 -1.36
CA GLY A 202 -9.10 8.04 -2.80
C GLY A 202 -9.61 6.80 -3.52
N TYR A 203 -9.11 6.53 -4.73
CA TYR A 203 -9.30 5.22 -5.36
C TYR A 203 -8.48 4.15 -4.62
N SER A 204 -7.26 4.52 -4.18
CA SER A 204 -6.38 3.69 -3.36
C SER A 204 -5.91 4.47 -2.14
N GLY A 205 -6.60 4.32 -1.01
CA GLY A 205 -6.23 4.94 0.27
C GLY A 205 -5.48 3.96 1.17
N ALA A 206 -4.38 4.38 1.78
CA ALA A 206 -3.66 3.58 2.77
C ALA A 206 -3.33 4.40 4.03
N ALA A 207 -3.85 3.95 5.18
CA ALA A 207 -3.73 4.66 6.45
C ALA A 207 -3.04 3.78 7.50
N MET A 208 -2.09 4.36 8.22
CA MET A 208 -1.40 3.74 9.34
C MET A 208 -1.47 4.64 10.57
N ALA A 209 -2.04 4.12 11.65
CA ALA A 209 -2.04 4.78 12.95
C ALA A 209 -1.34 3.91 13.99
N SER A 210 -0.31 4.47 14.63
CA SER A 210 0.51 3.78 15.64
C SER A 210 0.53 4.57 16.95
N GLY A 211 0.61 3.87 18.08
CA GLY A 211 0.57 4.46 19.42
C GLY A 211 -0.09 3.55 20.44
N TYR A 212 -0.47 4.06 21.61
CA TYR A 212 -1.36 3.32 22.52
C TYR A 212 -2.78 3.22 21.95
N SER A 213 -3.28 4.33 21.39
CA SER A 213 -4.62 4.45 20.79
C SER A 213 -4.56 4.99 19.36
N GLY A 214 -4.28 4.10 18.40
CA GLY A 214 -4.23 4.45 16.97
C GLY A 214 -5.58 4.24 16.26
N ALA A 215 -6.08 5.25 15.55
CA ALA A 215 -7.24 5.15 14.68
C ALA A 215 -6.83 5.33 13.21
N ALA A 216 -6.95 4.27 12.40
CA ALA A 216 -6.63 4.29 10.98
C ALA A 216 -7.90 4.09 10.15
N THR A 217 -8.23 5.05 9.30
CA THR A 217 -9.33 4.96 8.34
C THR A 217 -8.81 5.04 6.92
N ALA A 218 -9.09 4.01 6.12
CA ALA A 218 -8.81 4.02 4.70
C ALA A 218 -10.10 3.85 3.90
N SER A 219 -10.40 4.81 3.03
CA SER A 219 -11.59 4.79 2.18
C SER A 219 -11.23 4.82 0.70
N GLY A 220 -12.04 4.13 -0.10
CA GLY A 220 -11.80 3.99 -1.53
C GLY A 220 -12.04 2.57 -2.04
N ASP A 221 -12.03 2.39 -3.37
CA ASP A 221 -12.19 1.06 -3.96
C ASP A 221 -11.17 0.04 -3.40
N TYR A 222 -9.97 0.53 -3.05
CA TYR A 222 -8.85 -0.26 -2.51
C TYR A 222 -8.28 0.36 -1.23
N GLY A 223 -9.11 0.51 -0.20
CA GLY A 223 -8.68 1.00 1.12
C GLY A 223 -7.88 -0.02 1.94
N ALA A 224 -6.75 0.38 2.52
CA ALA A 224 -5.96 -0.44 3.44
C ALA A 224 -5.66 0.32 4.74
N ALA A 225 -6.21 -0.14 5.86
CA ALA A 225 -6.08 0.50 7.17
C ALA A 225 -5.35 -0.41 8.16
N THR A 226 -4.32 0.12 8.84
CA THR A 226 -3.62 -0.58 9.92
C THR A 226 -3.57 0.28 11.18
N ALA A 227 -4.08 -0.27 12.28
CA ALA A 227 -3.95 0.31 13.62
C ALA A 227 -3.12 -0.62 14.49
N SER A 228 -1.99 -0.15 15.00
CA SER A 228 -0.99 -1.01 15.67
C SER A 228 -0.91 -0.85 17.19
N GLY A 229 -1.78 -0.05 17.80
CA GLY A 229 -1.83 0.16 19.24
C GLY A 229 -2.67 -0.84 20.04
N ASP A 230 -2.48 -0.86 21.36
CA ASP A 230 -3.18 -1.73 22.33
C ASP A 230 -4.69 -1.51 22.42
N SER A 231 -5.21 -0.46 21.80
CA SER A 231 -6.65 -0.26 21.59
C SER A 231 -6.91 0.35 20.22
N GLY A 232 -6.14 -0.09 19.23
CA GLY A 232 -6.20 0.46 17.88
C GLY A 232 -7.50 0.15 17.15
N ALA A 233 -8.03 1.10 16.39
CA ALA A 233 -9.19 0.92 15.52
C ALA A 233 -8.78 1.08 14.05
N ALA A 234 -8.91 0.01 13.26
CA ALA A 234 -8.71 0.03 11.82
C ALA A 234 -10.06 -0.10 11.10
N MET A 235 -10.36 0.86 10.23
CA MET A 235 -11.53 0.82 9.36
C MET A 235 -11.11 0.94 7.90
N ALA A 236 -11.43 -0.07 7.11
CA ALA A 236 -11.28 -0.03 5.67
C ALA A 236 -12.65 -0.10 5.00
N SER A 237 -12.99 0.95 4.25
CA SER A 237 -14.27 1.09 3.55
C SER A 237 -14.06 1.15 2.03
N GLY A 238 -15.06 0.70 1.28
CA GLY A 238 -15.05 0.62 -0.18
C GLY A 238 -14.83 -0.79 -0.74
N TYR A 239 -14.83 -0.97 -2.06
CA TYR A 239 -15.08 -2.26 -2.72
C TYR A 239 -14.26 -3.45 -2.18
N SER A 240 -12.96 -3.24 -1.92
CA SER A 240 -12.01 -4.26 -1.45
C SER A 240 -11.18 -3.79 -0.25
N GLY A 241 -11.83 -3.18 0.74
CA GLY A 241 -11.16 -2.69 1.96
C GLY A 241 -10.51 -3.79 2.80
N ALA A 242 -9.27 -3.56 3.27
CA ALA A 242 -8.56 -4.43 4.20
C ALA A 242 -8.22 -3.68 5.51
N ALA A 243 -8.81 -4.12 6.62
CA ALA A 243 -8.57 -3.53 7.94
C ALA A 243 -7.78 -4.48 8.86
N MET A 244 -6.70 -3.98 9.45
CA MET A 244 -5.83 -4.73 10.35
C MET A 244 -5.66 -4.05 11.71
N ALA A 245 -6.07 -4.72 12.78
CA ALA A 245 -5.73 -4.35 14.16
C ALA A 245 -4.56 -5.23 14.63
N SER A 246 -3.35 -4.68 14.65
CA SER A 246 -2.13 -5.46 14.93
C SER A 246 -1.64 -5.37 16.39
N GLY A 247 -2.20 -4.46 17.18
CA GLY A 247 -2.02 -4.44 18.64
C GLY A 247 -3.04 -5.34 19.34
N TYR A 248 -2.97 -5.44 20.67
CA TYR A 248 -3.98 -6.19 21.46
C TYR A 248 -5.30 -5.41 21.52
N TYR A 249 -6.40 -6.09 21.81
CA TYR A 249 -7.73 -5.51 22.12
C TYR A 249 -8.27 -4.44 21.14
N GLY A 250 -7.69 -4.35 19.95
CA GLY A 250 -8.14 -3.43 18.90
C GLY A 250 -9.40 -3.90 18.19
N ALA A 251 -9.88 -3.09 17.26
CA ALA A 251 -11.02 -3.40 16.40
C ALA A 251 -10.62 -3.25 14.93
N ALA A 252 -11.02 -4.22 14.10
CA ALA A 252 -10.85 -4.15 12.65
C ALA A 252 -12.21 -4.31 11.96
N THR A 253 -12.60 -3.30 11.17
CA THR A 253 -13.85 -3.31 10.41
C THR A 253 -13.59 -3.20 8.92
N ALA A 254 -14.14 -4.13 8.15
CA ALA A 254 -14.15 -4.04 6.69
C ALA A 254 -15.59 -4.14 6.17
N SER A 255 -16.12 -3.01 5.72
CA SER A 255 -17.53 -2.87 5.32
C SER A 255 -17.78 -2.99 3.81
N GLY A 256 -16.72 -3.21 3.04
CA GLY A 256 -16.72 -3.38 1.59
C GLY A 256 -17.29 -4.70 1.10
N ARG A 257 -17.73 -4.76 -0.16
CA ARG A 257 -18.27 -5.99 -0.79
C ARG A 257 -17.29 -7.17 -0.76
N ASN A 258 -16.00 -6.89 -0.96
CA ASN A 258 -14.90 -7.86 -0.79
C ASN A 258 -14.03 -7.46 0.40
N GLY A 259 -14.65 -6.90 1.44
CA GLY A 259 -13.98 -6.47 2.64
C GLY A 259 -13.40 -7.65 3.40
N LYS A 260 -12.24 -7.43 4.03
CA LYS A 260 -11.64 -8.39 4.94
C LYS A 260 -11.02 -7.72 6.15
N ALA A 261 -11.07 -8.41 7.29
CA ALA A 261 -10.49 -7.93 8.54
C ALA A 261 -9.52 -8.97 9.12
N ARG A 262 -8.46 -8.48 9.78
CA ARG A 262 -7.51 -9.28 10.55
C ARG A 262 -7.24 -8.60 11.88
N GLY A 263 -7.12 -9.40 12.93
CA GLY A 263 -6.82 -8.92 14.28
C GLY A 263 -5.81 -9.82 14.96
N LYS A 264 -5.02 -9.25 15.86
CA LYS A 264 -4.28 -10.02 16.87
C LYS A 264 -5.26 -10.68 17.84
N GLU A 265 -4.76 -11.62 18.64
CA GLU A 265 -5.55 -12.24 19.70
C GLU A 265 -6.22 -11.18 20.60
N GLY A 266 -7.52 -11.36 20.83
CA GLY A 266 -8.35 -10.44 21.60
C GLY A 266 -8.95 -9.27 20.81
N CYS A 267 -8.57 -9.07 19.54
CA CYS A 267 -9.17 -8.02 18.71
C CYS A 267 -10.59 -8.37 18.26
N ALA A 268 -11.48 -7.37 18.25
CA ALA A 268 -12.80 -7.49 17.64
C ALA A 268 -12.70 -7.34 16.11
N LEU A 269 -13.38 -8.23 15.38
CA LEU A 269 -13.53 -8.15 13.93
C LEU A 269 -15.00 -7.89 13.58
N PHE A 270 -15.24 -6.98 12.64
CA PHE A 270 -16.55 -6.66 12.09
C PHE A 270 -16.52 -6.86 10.58
N LEU A 271 -17.33 -7.80 10.09
CA LEU A 271 -17.39 -8.19 8.69
C LEU A 271 -18.78 -7.92 8.12
N VAL A 272 -18.82 -7.47 6.87
CA VAL A 272 -20.05 -7.23 6.12
C VAL A 272 -19.99 -8.01 4.81
N GLU A 273 -21.06 -8.73 4.50
CA GLU A 273 -21.26 -9.37 3.20
C GLU A 273 -22.24 -8.54 2.39
N ARG A 274 -21.90 -8.30 1.13
CA ARG A 274 -22.76 -7.59 0.18
C ARG A 274 -22.96 -8.38 -1.10
N ASP A 275 -24.14 -8.26 -1.68
CA ASP A 275 -24.46 -8.88 -2.97
C ASP A 275 -23.92 -8.09 -4.17
N TYR A 276 -24.39 -8.41 -5.39
CA TYR A 276 -23.97 -7.75 -6.61
C TYR A 276 -24.47 -6.29 -6.72
N GLU A 277 -25.59 -5.97 -6.08
CA GLU A 277 -26.19 -4.64 -6.04
C GLU A 277 -25.70 -3.81 -4.84
N TYR A 278 -24.71 -4.32 -4.10
CA TYR A 278 -24.15 -3.71 -2.88
C TYR A 278 -25.08 -3.71 -1.66
N ALA A 279 -26.23 -4.40 -1.71
CA ALA A 279 -27.09 -4.57 -0.55
C ALA A 279 -26.38 -5.39 0.52
N ILE A 280 -26.56 -5.03 1.79
CA ILE A 280 -26.03 -5.81 2.91
C ILE A 280 -26.87 -7.08 3.04
N VAL A 281 -26.23 -8.24 2.88
CA VAL A 281 -26.90 -9.54 2.97
C VAL A 281 -26.55 -10.31 4.25
N ALA A 282 -25.42 -9.99 4.87
CA ALA A 282 -25.06 -10.49 6.19
C ALA A 282 -24.08 -9.55 6.90
N VAL A 283 -24.08 -9.63 8.23
CA VAL A 283 -23.09 -9.00 9.11
C VAL A 283 -22.62 -10.00 10.13
N TRP A 284 -21.38 -9.88 10.56
CA TRP A 284 -20.80 -10.73 11.60
C TRP A 284 -19.85 -9.93 12.48
N ALA A 285 -19.86 -10.23 13.78
CA ALA A 285 -18.91 -9.69 14.74
C ALA A 285 -18.42 -10.81 15.66
N GLY A 286 -17.15 -10.75 16.05
CA GLY A 286 -16.55 -11.66 17.02
C GLY A 286 -15.08 -11.35 17.26
N ILE A 287 -14.43 -12.16 18.08
CA ILE A 287 -13.11 -11.85 18.64
C ILE A 287 -12.07 -12.85 18.13
N ALA A 288 -10.94 -12.36 17.63
CA ALA A 288 -9.82 -13.19 17.23
C ALA A 288 -9.24 -13.97 18.44
N GLY A 289 -9.02 -15.28 18.28
CA GLY A 289 -8.71 -16.21 19.37
C GLY A 289 -9.96 -16.79 20.04
N ARG A 290 -11.15 -16.35 19.64
CA ARG A 290 -12.47 -16.81 20.11
C ARG A 290 -13.39 -16.97 18.90
N ASP A 291 -14.65 -17.36 19.10
CA ASP A 291 -15.71 -17.36 18.08
C ASP A 291 -15.36 -18.07 16.76
N GLY A 292 -14.44 -19.04 16.80
CA GLY A 292 -13.95 -19.75 15.61
C GLY A 292 -12.99 -18.95 14.72
N ILE A 293 -12.49 -17.81 15.19
CA ILE A 293 -11.55 -16.94 14.48
C ILE A 293 -10.13 -17.14 15.01
N LYS A 294 -9.23 -17.57 14.13
CA LYS A 294 -7.78 -17.60 14.41
C LYS A 294 -7.21 -16.18 14.48
N PRO A 295 -6.39 -15.86 15.50
CA PRO A 295 -5.55 -14.67 15.48
C PRO A 295 -4.70 -14.60 14.21
N ASP A 296 -4.31 -13.39 13.84
CA ASP A 296 -3.35 -13.14 12.77
C ASP A 296 -3.76 -13.69 11.40
N THR A 297 -5.05 -13.92 11.21
CA THR A 297 -5.63 -14.51 10.01
C THR A 297 -6.65 -13.53 9.42
N TRP A 298 -6.68 -13.42 8.10
CA TRP A 298 -7.65 -12.57 7.41
C TRP A 298 -8.96 -13.32 7.21
N TYR A 299 -10.07 -12.64 7.49
CA TYR A 299 -11.42 -13.16 7.30
C TYR A 299 -12.24 -12.23 6.41
N THR A 300 -13.08 -12.84 5.57
CA THR A 300 -14.20 -12.17 4.89
C THR A 300 -15.51 -12.87 5.30
N LEU A 301 -16.66 -12.26 5.02
CA LEU A 301 -17.96 -12.88 5.28
C LEU A 301 -18.49 -13.52 3.99
N LYS A 302 -18.84 -14.81 4.04
CA LYS A 302 -19.49 -15.53 2.94
C LYS A 302 -20.64 -16.38 3.45
N ASN A 303 -21.82 -16.19 2.88
CA ASN A 303 -23.06 -16.81 3.30
C ASN A 303 -23.30 -16.66 4.82
N GLY A 304 -23.02 -15.47 5.37
CA GLY A 304 -23.14 -15.17 6.80
C GLY A 304 -22.13 -15.86 7.72
N VAL A 305 -21.12 -16.55 7.17
CA VAL A 305 -20.09 -17.24 7.95
C VAL A 305 -18.71 -16.66 7.66
N PRO A 306 -17.90 -16.31 8.67
CA PRO A 306 -16.51 -15.90 8.46
C PRO A 306 -15.73 -17.00 7.73
N LYS A 307 -15.05 -16.61 6.66
CA LYS A 307 -14.17 -17.49 5.89
C LYS A 307 -12.76 -16.95 5.93
N GLU A 308 -11.83 -17.83 6.32
CA GLU A 308 -10.41 -17.58 6.14
C GLU A 308 -10.16 -17.29 4.67
N VAL A 309 -9.52 -16.16 4.42
CA VAL A 309 -9.04 -15.82 3.09
C VAL A 309 -7.54 -15.79 3.12
N ALA A 310 -6.99 -16.09 1.94
CA ALA A 310 -5.80 -15.41 1.53
C ALA A 310 -6.15 -13.92 1.58
#